data_AF-A0A950K0Z7-F1
#
_entry.id   AF-A0A950K0Z7-F1
#
_cell.length_a   1.000
_cell.length_b   1.000
_cell.length_c   1.000
_cell.angle_alpha   90.00
_cell.angle_beta   90.00
_cell.angle_gamma   90.00
#
_symmetry.space_group_name_H-M   'P 1'
#
loop_
_entity.id
_entity.type
_entity.pdbx_description
1 polymer ?
#
loop_
_entity_poly.entity_id
_entity_poly.type
_entity_poly.pdbx_seq_one_letter_code
_entity_poly.pdbx_strand_id
1 'polypeptide(L)'
;MTCADLRLDEYLDGELDGAARAAVEAHLSSCAACAGELQRSRKLEAVLRSVPSGAAPDADRFMQSVRLRARRPLPPPWMLAAAALLLAAGLVIVLSAGRKVDVAQELSRYAEKPSADIENRILSAGPAGLAVLEQALDQGDVRTQFAAASLLFKLADGPTRDRVLARYQQKKEPSTGWTLSEPGTDDEDSELVPIAVSLAVNGQDSRAIAVLQKLHRLNLAAQRKIVDAVVTLLHSTNVDVQRHALEIVKKLDIEFPLPALIELLDSPELGDEAYRFLKRETRKDFGRDKDAWRKAIGG
;
A
#
# COMPACT_ATOMS: atom_id res chain seq x y z
N MET A 1 -32.39 1.75 21.12
CA MET A 1 -31.01 1.22 21.09
C MET A 1 -30.36 1.59 19.79
N THR A 2 -29.06 1.86 19.80
CA THR A 2 -28.29 2.08 18.56
C THR A 2 -27.77 0.75 18.03
N CYS A 3 -27.28 0.72 16.79
CA CYS A 3 -26.64 -0.48 16.24
C CYS A 3 -25.36 -0.86 17.01
N ALA A 4 -24.68 0.11 17.65
CA ALA A 4 -23.45 -0.12 18.40
C ALA A 4 -23.70 -0.79 19.77
N ASP A 5 -24.89 -0.59 20.34
CA ASP A 5 -25.30 -1.17 21.64
C ASP A 5 -26.01 -2.52 21.50
N LEU A 6 -26.09 -3.06 20.27
CA LEU A 6 -26.83 -4.27 19.97
C LEU A 6 -26.01 -5.51 20.36
N ARG A 7 -26.44 -6.20 21.42
CA ARG A 7 -25.79 -7.42 21.97
C ARG A 7 -26.20 -8.66 21.16
N LEU A 8 -25.76 -8.73 19.91
CA LEU A 8 -26.19 -9.75 18.94
C LEU A 8 -25.71 -11.17 19.28
N ASP A 9 -24.49 -11.29 19.81
CA ASP A 9 -23.90 -12.58 20.18
C ASP A 9 -24.66 -13.22 21.35
N GLU A 10 -24.94 -12.45 22.40
CA GLU A 10 -25.74 -12.92 23.54
C GLU A 10 -27.20 -13.25 23.16
N TYR A 11 -27.75 -12.55 22.15
CA TYR A 11 -29.06 -12.89 21.60
C TYR A 11 -29.04 -14.24 20.87
N LEU A 12 -27.95 -14.55 20.16
CA LEU A 12 -27.74 -15.83 19.47
C LEU A 12 -27.54 -16.98 20.48
N ASP A 13 -26.75 -16.74 21.52
CA ASP A 13 -26.45 -17.71 22.57
C ASP A 13 -27.63 -17.90 23.56
N GLY A 14 -28.63 -17.01 23.52
CA GLY A 14 -29.83 -17.08 24.35
C GLY A 14 -29.62 -16.57 25.78
N GLU A 15 -28.59 -15.76 26.01
CA GLU A 15 -28.18 -15.27 27.33
C GLU A 15 -28.90 -13.99 27.77
N LEU A 16 -29.68 -13.36 26.87
CA LEU A 16 -30.43 -12.14 27.17
C LEU A 16 -31.69 -12.41 28.00
N ASP A 17 -31.91 -11.56 29.00
CA ASP A 17 -33.18 -11.51 29.74
C ASP A 17 -34.35 -11.02 28.86
N GLY A 18 -35.59 -11.19 29.33
CA GLY A 18 -36.78 -10.91 28.53
C GLY A 18 -36.90 -9.44 28.07
N ALA A 19 -36.41 -8.49 28.85
CA ALA A 19 -36.46 -7.08 28.50
C ALA A 19 -35.38 -6.71 27.47
N ALA A 20 -34.16 -7.20 27.66
CA ALA A 20 -33.06 -7.01 26.72
C ALA A 20 -33.32 -7.72 25.39
N ARG A 21 -33.93 -8.91 25.44
CA ARG A 21 -34.33 -9.66 24.26
C ARG A 21 -35.38 -8.93 23.43
N ALA A 22 -36.44 -8.41 24.07
CA ALA A 22 -37.48 -7.66 23.39
C ALA A 22 -36.94 -6.37 22.75
N ALA A 23 -35.97 -5.72 23.39
CA ALA A 23 -35.27 -4.58 22.81
C ALA A 23 -34.54 -5.01 21.52
N VAL A 24 -33.68 -6.03 21.59
CA VAL A 24 -32.94 -6.51 20.41
C VAL A 24 -33.89 -6.90 19.26
N GLU A 25 -35.00 -7.58 19.55
CA GLU A 25 -36.00 -7.96 18.54
C GLU A 25 -36.68 -6.76 17.87
N ALA A 26 -37.01 -5.71 18.63
CA ALA A 26 -37.55 -4.46 18.08
C ALA A 26 -36.55 -3.70 17.19
N HIS A 27 -35.24 -3.83 17.45
CA HIS A 27 -34.23 -3.25 16.57
C HIS A 27 -34.01 -4.10 15.32
N LEU A 28 -34.00 -5.43 15.44
CA LEU A 28 -33.88 -6.33 14.30
C LEU A 28 -35.04 -6.20 13.31
N SER A 29 -36.25 -5.84 13.78
CA SER A 29 -37.40 -5.59 12.91
C SER A 29 -37.33 -4.26 12.15
N SER A 30 -36.53 -3.30 12.62
CA SER A 30 -36.40 -1.97 12.03
C SER A 30 -35.05 -1.72 11.33
N CYS A 31 -34.04 -2.56 11.56
CA CYS A 31 -32.70 -2.41 11.00
C CYS A 31 -32.30 -3.61 10.11
N ALA A 32 -32.35 -3.42 8.79
CA ALA A 32 -31.98 -4.45 7.82
C ALA A 32 -30.51 -4.89 7.90
N ALA A 33 -29.60 -3.98 8.28
CA ALA A 33 -28.17 -4.29 8.41
C ALA A 33 -27.91 -5.28 9.55
N CYS A 34 -28.51 -5.03 10.74
CA CYS A 34 -28.38 -5.92 11.89
C CYS A 34 -29.11 -7.25 11.69
N ALA A 35 -30.26 -7.25 10.99
CA ALA A 35 -30.94 -8.48 10.59
C ALA A 35 -30.08 -9.34 9.62
N GLY A 36 -29.36 -8.69 8.70
CA GLY A 36 -28.41 -9.34 7.81
C GLY A 36 -27.23 -9.97 8.56
N GLU A 37 -26.68 -9.28 9.56
CA GLU A 37 -25.61 -9.81 10.41
C GLU A 37 -26.06 -11.05 11.19
N LEU A 38 -27.24 -11.00 11.80
CA LEU A 38 -27.82 -12.14 12.50
C LEU A 38 -27.96 -13.37 11.59
N GLN A 39 -28.36 -13.16 10.33
CA GLN A 39 -28.48 -14.24 9.36
C GLN A 39 -27.12 -14.83 8.98
N ARG A 40 -26.05 -14.01 8.89
CA ARG A 40 -24.69 -14.50 8.64
C ARG A 40 -24.18 -15.36 9.79
N SER A 41 -24.36 -14.92 11.03
CA SER A 41 -23.93 -15.68 12.21
C SER A 41 -24.67 -17.01 12.34
N ARG A 42 -25.98 -17.05 12.07
CA ARG A 42 -26.76 -18.30 12.05
C ARG A 42 -26.28 -19.30 10.98
N LYS A 43 -25.87 -18.81 9.80
CA LYS A 43 -25.30 -19.67 8.75
C LYS A 43 -23.97 -20.26 9.18
N LEU A 44 -23.11 -19.47 9.82
CA LEU A 44 -21.84 -19.95 10.35
C LEU A 44 -22.04 -21.02 11.42
N GLU A 45 -22.97 -20.81 12.36
CA GLU A 45 -23.30 -21.78 13.40
C GLU A 45 -23.82 -23.11 12.81
N ALA A 46 -24.65 -23.05 11.77
CA ALA A 46 -25.12 -24.23 11.07
C ALA A 46 -23.97 -25.02 10.40
N VAL A 47 -22.98 -24.33 9.84
CA VAL A 47 -21.78 -24.97 9.28
C VAL A 47 -20.95 -25.63 10.38
N LEU A 48 -20.73 -24.94 11.50
CA LEU A 48 -19.97 -25.50 12.63
C LEU A 48 -20.65 -26.72 13.24
N ARG A 49 -21.99 -26.72 13.37
CA ARG A 49 -22.77 -27.88 13.83
C ARG A 49 -22.78 -29.05 12.84
N SER A 50 -22.45 -28.82 11.57
CA SER A 50 -22.40 -29.87 10.54
C SER A 50 -21.08 -30.68 10.56
N VAL A 51 -20.09 -30.24 11.35
CA VAL A 51 -18.82 -30.96 11.52
C VAL A 51 -19.03 -32.17 12.45
N PRO A 52 -18.75 -33.41 12.02
CA PRO A 52 -18.91 -34.59 12.87
C PRO A 52 -17.94 -34.53 14.07
N SER A 53 -18.49 -34.56 15.28
CA SER A 53 -17.70 -34.76 16.51
C SER A 53 -17.30 -36.24 16.63
N GLY A 54 -16.27 -36.62 15.88
CA GLY A 54 -15.68 -37.95 15.97
C GLY A 54 -14.96 -38.16 17.31
N ALA A 55 -15.52 -39.05 18.14
CA ALA A 55 -14.97 -39.74 19.31
C ALA A 55 -13.75 -39.09 20.02
N ALA A 56 -14.01 -38.54 21.22
CA ALA A 56 -12.96 -38.24 22.17
C ALA A 56 -12.09 -39.50 22.42
N PRO A 57 -10.76 -39.43 22.30
CA PRO A 57 -9.90 -40.55 22.67
C PRO A 57 -10.05 -40.80 24.17
N ASP A 58 -10.21 -42.08 24.53
CA ASP A 58 -10.35 -42.63 25.87
C ASP A 58 -9.61 -41.80 26.93
N ALA A 59 -10.38 -41.02 27.69
CA ALA A 59 -9.88 -40.01 28.63
C ALA A 59 -8.97 -40.62 29.71
N ASP A 60 -9.15 -41.91 30.01
CA ASP A 60 -8.33 -42.62 30.99
C ASP A 60 -6.90 -42.88 30.50
N ARG A 61 -6.73 -43.19 29.20
CA ARG A 61 -5.41 -43.31 28.57
C ARG A 61 -4.67 -41.97 28.53
N PHE A 62 -5.42 -40.88 28.30
CA PHE A 62 -4.86 -39.53 28.33
C PHE A 62 -4.41 -39.14 29.75
N MET A 63 -5.24 -39.39 30.77
CA MET A 63 -4.92 -39.08 32.17
C MET A 63 -3.74 -39.90 32.72
N GLN A 64 -3.57 -41.16 32.31
CA GLN A 64 -2.36 -41.94 32.64
C GLN A 64 -1.09 -41.35 32.01
N SER A 65 -1.16 -40.90 30.75
CA SER A 65 -0.01 -40.29 30.07
C SER A 65 0.44 -38.97 30.70
N VAL A 66 -0.50 -38.22 31.31
CA VAL A 66 -0.23 -36.96 32.01
C VAL A 66 0.41 -37.20 33.38
N ARG A 67 -0.07 -38.19 34.17
CA ARG A 67 0.49 -38.52 35.48
C ARG A 67 1.94 -39.00 35.41
N LEU A 68 2.31 -39.74 34.37
CA LEU A 68 3.69 -40.19 34.14
C LEU A 68 4.62 -39.03 33.73
N ARG A 69 4.09 -37.96 33.13
CA ARG A 69 4.86 -36.78 32.72
C ARG A 69 5.07 -35.77 33.86
N ALA A 70 4.21 -35.78 34.88
CA ALA A 70 4.29 -34.91 36.06
C ALA A 70 5.39 -35.30 37.05
N ARG A 71 6.04 -36.48 36.91
CA ARG A 71 7.16 -36.93 37.74
C ARG A 71 8.54 -36.66 37.12
N ARG A 72 8.73 -35.52 36.45
CA ARG A 72 10.06 -35.15 35.91
C ARG A 72 10.85 -34.29 36.91
N PRO A 73 12.17 -34.49 37.04
CA PRO A 73 13.02 -33.63 37.85
C PRO A 73 13.03 -32.21 37.29
N LEU A 74 13.13 -31.21 38.17
CA LEU A 74 13.16 -29.80 37.80
C LEU A 74 14.31 -29.51 36.81
N PRO A 75 14.09 -28.65 35.80
CA PRO A 75 15.11 -28.33 34.81
C PRO A 75 16.26 -27.52 35.42
N PRO A 76 17.49 -27.63 34.89
CA PRO A 76 18.64 -26.91 35.39
C PRO A 76 18.48 -25.38 35.25
N PRO A 77 19.10 -24.57 36.13
CA PRO A 77 18.82 -23.14 36.27
C PRO A 77 19.08 -22.31 35.00
N TRP A 78 19.93 -22.78 34.09
CA TRP A 78 20.16 -22.12 32.80
C TRP A 78 18.94 -22.18 31.86
N MET A 79 18.10 -23.22 31.96
CA MET A 79 16.84 -23.31 31.21
C MET A 79 15.78 -22.34 31.75
N LEU A 80 15.77 -22.08 33.06
CA LEU A 80 14.88 -21.07 33.66
C LEU A 80 15.31 -19.65 33.26
N ALA A 81 16.62 -19.40 33.16
CA ALA A 81 17.14 -18.13 32.63
C ALA A 81 16.76 -17.92 31.16
N ALA A 82 16.84 -18.97 30.33
CA ALA A 82 16.38 -18.91 28.93
C ALA A 82 14.87 -18.68 28.81
N ALA A 83 14.06 -19.32 29.66
CA ALA A 83 12.62 -19.10 29.70
C ALA A 83 12.27 -17.67 30.16
N ALA A 84 12.99 -17.13 31.15
CA ALA A 84 12.82 -15.75 31.60
C ALA A 84 13.20 -14.74 30.50
N LEU A 85 14.25 -15.03 29.72
CA LEU A 85 14.65 -14.19 28.58
C LEU A 85 13.59 -14.19 27.47
N LEU A 86 13.00 -15.34 27.18
CA LEU A 86 11.91 -15.48 26.20
C LEU A 86 10.62 -14.77 26.68
N LEU A 87 10.30 -14.85 27.97
CA LEU A 87 9.17 -14.13 28.56
C LEU A 87 9.39 -12.61 28.53
N ALA A 88 10.61 -12.15 28.83
CA ALA A 88 10.96 -10.73 28.73
C ALA A 88 10.89 -10.22 27.28
N ALA A 89 11.36 -11.02 26.32
CA ALA A 89 11.23 -10.70 24.89
C ALA A 89 9.77 -10.65 24.45
N GLY A 90 8.93 -11.60 24.90
CA GLY A 90 7.49 -11.60 24.65
C GLY A 90 6.79 -10.36 25.23
N LEU A 91 7.18 -9.93 26.44
CA LEU A 91 6.63 -8.73 27.07
C LEU A 91 6.99 -7.46 26.29
N VAL A 92 8.21 -7.35 25.76
CA VAL A 92 8.61 -6.22 24.89
C VAL A 92 7.79 -6.19 23.59
N ILE A 93 7.50 -7.35 23.00
CA ILE A 93 6.66 -7.46 21.79
C ILE A 93 5.21 -7.05 22.07
N VAL A 94 4.66 -7.44 23.23
CA VAL A 94 3.30 -7.04 23.64
C VAL A 94 3.23 -5.53 23.93
N LEU A 95 4.26 -4.96 24.57
CA LEU A 95 4.31 -3.53 24.87
C LEU A 95 4.56 -2.67 23.61
N SER A 96 5.28 -3.18 22.62
CA SER A 96 5.47 -2.48 21.34
C SER A 96 4.22 -2.56 20.44
N ALA A 97 3.43 -3.62 20.54
CA ALA A 97 2.14 -3.75 19.87
C ALA A 97 1.06 -2.76 20.38
N GLY A 98 1.28 -2.10 21.52
CA GLY A 98 0.39 -1.07 22.07
C GLY A 98 0.66 0.37 21.60
N ARG A 99 1.67 0.60 20.76
CA ARG A 99 1.99 1.94 20.26
C ARG A 99 1.05 2.26 19.11
N LYS A 100 -0.03 3.02 19.37
CA LYS A 100 -0.95 3.51 18.33
C LYS A 100 -0.13 4.13 17.20
N VAL A 101 -0.19 3.54 16.01
CA VAL A 101 0.46 4.08 14.83
C VAL A 101 -0.23 5.40 14.49
N ASP A 102 0.51 6.50 14.54
CA ASP A 102 0.02 7.80 14.09
C ASP A 102 0.05 7.82 12.57
N VAL A 103 -1.07 7.45 11.96
CA VAL A 103 -1.19 7.32 10.50
C VAL A 103 -0.99 8.66 9.80
N ALA A 104 -1.34 9.79 10.43
CA ALA A 104 -1.11 11.11 9.85
C ALA A 104 0.40 11.40 9.78
N GLN A 105 1.14 11.12 10.86
CA GLN A 105 2.58 11.31 10.87
C GLN A 105 3.31 10.37 9.88
N GLU A 106 2.92 9.10 9.83
CA GLU A 106 3.51 8.14 8.89
C GLU A 106 3.16 8.49 7.43
N LEU A 107 1.97 9.03 7.18
CA LEU A 107 1.58 9.53 5.86
C LEU A 107 2.47 10.69 5.41
N SER A 108 2.76 11.66 6.29
CA SER A 108 3.69 12.75 5.97
C SER A 108 5.10 12.23 5.65
N ARG A 109 5.60 11.24 6.40
CA ARG A 109 6.89 10.60 6.10
C ARG A 109 6.86 9.84 4.77
N TYR A 110 5.76 9.18 4.45
CA TYR A 110 5.59 8.50 3.17
C TYR A 110 5.58 9.50 2.01
N ALA A 111 4.94 10.67 2.19
CA ALA A 111 4.92 11.74 1.19
C ALA A 111 6.33 12.30 0.91
N GLU A 112 7.21 12.32 1.90
CA GLU A 112 8.62 12.70 1.75
C GLU A 112 9.49 11.58 1.14
N LYS A 113 9.34 10.34 1.64
CA LYS A 113 10.14 9.19 1.23
C LYS A 113 9.34 7.88 1.31
N PRO A 114 8.78 7.40 0.17
CA PRO A 114 8.04 6.15 0.12
C PRO A 114 8.91 4.95 0.53
N SER A 115 8.37 4.06 1.37
CA SER A 115 9.03 2.81 1.72
C SER A 115 8.03 1.74 2.19
N ALA A 116 8.34 0.47 1.92
CA ALA A 116 7.52 -0.67 2.33
C ALA A 116 7.33 -0.74 3.86
N ASP A 117 8.32 -0.31 4.64
CA ASP A 117 8.24 -0.27 6.10
C ASP A 117 7.18 0.71 6.61
N ILE A 118 6.96 1.82 5.90
CA ILE A 118 5.93 2.80 6.25
C ILE A 118 4.56 2.27 5.81
N GLU A 119 4.46 1.67 4.61
CA GLU A 119 3.23 1.03 4.12
C GLU A 119 2.71 -0.03 5.11
N ASN A 120 3.59 -0.92 5.59
CA ASN A 120 3.24 -1.96 6.55
C ASN A 120 2.76 -1.41 7.89
N ARG A 121 3.32 -0.29 8.36
CA ARG A 121 2.85 0.38 9.59
C ARG A 121 1.47 0.98 9.40
N ILE A 122 1.22 1.66 8.29
CA ILE A 122 -0.09 2.22 7.96
C ILE A 122 -1.13 1.11 7.84
N LEU A 123 -0.79 -0.01 7.18
CA LEU A 123 -1.63 -1.21 7.10
C LEU A 123 -1.98 -1.80 8.47
N SER A 124 -1.00 -1.83 9.39
CA SER A 124 -1.21 -2.37 10.74
C SER A 124 -2.22 -1.57 11.57
N ALA A 125 -2.53 -0.33 11.19
CA ALA A 125 -3.57 0.48 11.80
C ALA A 125 -5.00 0.04 11.40
N GLY A 126 -5.13 -0.84 10.39
CA GLY A 126 -6.40 -1.41 9.97
C GLY A 126 -7.42 -0.38 9.45
N PRO A 127 -8.73 -0.61 9.64
CA PRO A 127 -9.78 0.26 9.11
C PRO A 127 -9.70 1.71 9.60
N ALA A 128 -9.20 1.92 10.82
CA ALA A 128 -9.01 3.26 11.39
C ALA A 128 -7.95 4.06 10.59
N GLY A 129 -6.92 3.40 10.08
CA GLY A 129 -5.92 4.05 9.23
C GLY A 129 -6.47 4.47 7.87
N LEU A 130 -7.35 3.66 7.28
CA LEU A 130 -8.03 4.01 6.02
C LEU A 130 -8.88 5.27 6.15
N ALA A 131 -9.58 5.46 7.29
CA ALA A 131 -10.35 6.67 7.54
C ALA A 131 -9.48 7.94 7.61
N VAL A 132 -8.27 7.84 8.16
CA VAL A 132 -7.30 8.93 8.19
C VAL A 132 -6.78 9.26 6.79
N LEU A 133 -6.52 8.24 5.96
CA LEU A 133 -6.14 8.44 4.57
C LEU A 133 -7.27 9.11 3.76
N GLU A 134 -8.53 8.70 3.98
CA GLU A 134 -9.68 9.36 3.35
C GLU A 134 -9.78 10.84 3.77
N GLN A 135 -9.59 11.15 5.05
CA GLN A 135 -9.60 12.52 5.55
C GLN A 135 -8.44 13.35 4.97
N ALA A 136 -7.28 12.75 4.75
CA ALA A 136 -6.12 13.41 4.14
C ALA A 136 -6.37 13.85 2.70
N LEU A 137 -7.33 13.24 1.99
CA LEU A 137 -7.74 13.69 0.66
C LEU A 137 -8.41 15.07 0.66
N ASP A 138 -9.01 15.47 1.80
CA ASP A 138 -9.68 16.76 1.97
C ASP A 138 -8.75 17.82 2.62
N GLN A 139 -7.50 17.48 2.94
CA GLN A 139 -6.51 18.43 3.50
C GLN A 139 -5.82 19.25 2.42
N GLY A 140 -5.38 20.48 2.70
CA GLY A 140 -4.84 21.41 1.70
C GLY A 140 -3.41 21.13 1.17
N ASP A 141 -2.71 20.10 1.65
CA ASP A 141 -1.36 19.77 1.18
C ASP A 141 -1.38 18.72 0.05
N VAL A 142 -1.00 19.12 -1.16
CA VAL A 142 -1.04 18.29 -2.38
C VAL A 142 -0.18 17.03 -2.26
N ARG A 143 0.96 17.09 -1.57
CA ARG A 143 1.85 15.92 -1.39
C ARG A 143 1.19 14.87 -0.52
N THR A 144 0.58 15.29 0.58
CA THR A 144 -0.17 14.43 1.49
C THR A 144 -1.41 13.84 0.80
N GLN A 145 -2.14 14.62 0.00
CA GLN A 145 -3.28 14.13 -0.78
C GLN A 145 -2.87 13.01 -1.77
N PHE A 146 -1.79 13.22 -2.52
CA PHE A 146 -1.31 12.24 -3.48
C PHE A 146 -0.82 10.96 -2.80
N ALA A 147 -0.07 11.09 -1.70
CA ALA A 147 0.37 9.97 -0.88
C ALA A 147 -0.83 9.15 -0.36
N ALA A 148 -1.86 9.83 0.14
CA ALA A 148 -3.08 9.20 0.63
C ALA A 148 -3.84 8.48 -0.49
N ALA A 149 -3.99 9.10 -1.65
CA ALA A 149 -4.64 8.49 -2.82
C ALA A 149 -3.88 7.24 -3.30
N SER A 150 -2.55 7.29 -3.34
CA SER A 150 -1.69 6.15 -3.71
C SER A 150 -1.87 4.98 -2.75
N LEU A 151 -1.83 5.26 -1.44
CA LEU A 151 -2.01 4.24 -0.40
C LEU A 151 -3.43 3.67 -0.39
N LEU A 152 -4.47 4.49 -0.51
CA LEU A 152 -5.85 3.99 -0.63
C LEU A 152 -5.99 3.07 -1.83
N PHE A 153 -5.37 3.39 -2.96
CA PHE A 153 -5.45 2.53 -4.13
C PHE A 153 -4.75 1.17 -3.93
N LYS A 154 -3.58 1.18 -3.28
CA LYS A 154 -2.80 -0.04 -2.99
C LYS A 154 -3.44 -0.92 -1.91
N LEU A 155 -3.96 -0.30 -0.85
CA LEU A 155 -4.26 -0.97 0.42
C LEU A 155 -5.77 -1.20 0.64
N ALA A 156 -6.64 -0.48 -0.06
CA ALA A 156 -8.07 -0.62 0.12
C ALA A 156 -8.65 -1.86 -0.56
N ASP A 157 -9.64 -2.48 0.09
CA ASP A 157 -10.50 -3.49 -0.51
C ASP A 157 -11.34 -2.90 -1.67
N GLY A 158 -11.89 -3.77 -2.52
CA GLY A 158 -12.68 -3.36 -3.68
C GLY A 158 -13.79 -2.35 -3.34
N PRO A 159 -14.64 -2.61 -2.32
CA PRO A 159 -15.72 -1.68 -1.94
C PRO A 159 -15.23 -0.31 -1.45
N THR A 160 -14.13 -0.24 -0.69
CA THR A 160 -13.57 1.03 -0.22
C THR A 160 -12.97 1.80 -1.40
N ARG A 161 -12.30 1.10 -2.32
CA ARG A 161 -11.77 1.70 -3.55
C ARG A 161 -12.88 2.29 -4.42
N ASP A 162 -13.99 1.56 -4.60
CA ASP A 162 -15.15 2.02 -5.36
C ASP A 162 -15.81 3.25 -4.71
N ARG A 163 -15.87 3.29 -3.37
CA ARG A 163 -16.38 4.44 -2.61
C ARG A 163 -15.50 5.68 -2.77
N VAL A 164 -14.18 5.51 -2.67
CA VAL A 164 -13.21 6.59 -2.89
C VAL A 164 -13.37 7.11 -4.32
N LEU A 165 -13.38 6.24 -5.32
CA LEU A 165 -13.59 6.59 -6.73
C LEU A 165 -14.93 7.30 -6.97
N ALA A 166 -16.03 6.84 -6.37
CA ALA A 166 -17.34 7.46 -6.48
C ALA A 166 -17.36 8.87 -5.87
N ARG A 167 -16.71 9.08 -4.71
CA ARG A 167 -16.55 10.41 -4.10
C ARG A 167 -15.73 11.34 -4.98
N TYR A 168 -14.67 10.85 -5.62
CA TYR A 168 -13.90 11.61 -6.61
C TYR A 168 -14.74 12.02 -7.82
N GLN A 169 -15.62 11.14 -8.30
CA GLN A 169 -16.48 11.41 -9.45
C GLN A 169 -17.62 12.39 -9.13
N GLN A 170 -18.21 12.31 -7.93
CA GLN A 170 -19.32 13.19 -7.51
C GLN A 170 -18.89 14.64 -7.25
N LYS A 171 -17.68 14.88 -6.72
CA LYS A 171 -17.18 16.25 -6.44
C LYS A 171 -16.78 17.03 -7.72
N LYS A 172 -16.96 16.43 -8.90
CA LYS A 172 -16.71 17.01 -10.22
C LYS A 172 -17.88 17.86 -10.74
N GLU A 173 -19.06 17.79 -10.13
CA GLU A 173 -20.18 18.70 -10.45
C GLU A 173 -20.00 20.07 -9.78
N PRO A 174 -20.39 21.17 -10.44
CA PRO A 174 -19.82 22.49 -10.24
C PRO A 174 -20.38 23.19 -9.00
N SER A 175 -19.98 22.76 -7.81
CA SER A 175 -20.07 23.58 -6.60
C SER A 175 -18.67 24.14 -6.28
N THR A 176 -18.55 25.45 -6.43
CA THR A 176 -17.47 26.32 -5.94
C THR A 176 -16.65 25.74 -4.77
N GLY A 177 -15.45 25.24 -5.07
CA GLY A 177 -14.42 24.87 -4.10
C GLY A 177 -13.91 23.43 -4.25
N TRP A 178 -12.60 23.32 -4.56
CA TRP A 178 -11.79 22.15 -4.98
C TRP A 178 -11.77 21.87 -6.50
N THR A 179 -10.85 22.55 -7.19
CA THR A 179 -10.33 22.13 -8.51
C THR A 179 -9.03 21.35 -8.29
N LEU A 180 -9.11 20.01 -8.29
CA LEU A 180 -7.98 19.22 -8.74
C LEU A 180 -8.03 19.31 -10.27
N SER A 181 -7.30 20.26 -10.80
CA SER A 181 -7.09 20.39 -12.23
C SER A 181 -6.45 19.07 -12.71
N GLU A 182 -6.78 18.64 -13.93
CA GLU A 182 -6.23 17.36 -14.40
C GLU A 182 -4.70 17.42 -14.37
N PRO A 183 -3.98 16.46 -13.75
CA PRO A 183 -2.54 16.58 -13.56
C PRO A 183 -1.83 17.00 -14.85
N GLY A 184 -1.19 18.16 -14.80
CA GLY A 184 -0.52 18.81 -15.92
C GLY A 184 -1.22 20.07 -16.41
N THR A 185 -2.33 20.50 -15.84
CA THR A 185 -2.97 21.77 -16.22
C THR A 185 -2.50 22.95 -15.39
N ASP A 186 -2.00 22.73 -14.17
CA ASP A 186 -1.48 23.78 -13.29
C ASP A 186 0.05 23.67 -13.14
N ASP A 187 0.75 24.79 -13.05
CA ASP A 187 2.22 24.81 -12.90
C ASP A 187 2.71 24.08 -11.64
N GLU A 188 1.92 24.11 -10.57
CA GLU A 188 2.18 23.42 -9.30
C GLU A 188 2.18 21.89 -9.43
N ASP A 189 1.53 21.34 -10.46
CA ASP A 189 1.52 19.89 -10.75
C ASP A 189 2.92 19.34 -11.05
N SER A 190 3.87 20.21 -11.38
CA SER A 190 5.28 19.84 -11.55
C SER A 190 5.91 19.28 -10.26
N GLU A 191 5.34 19.55 -9.09
CA GLU A 191 5.73 18.96 -7.79
C GLU A 191 5.37 17.47 -7.66
N LEU A 192 4.49 16.96 -8.52
CA LEU A 192 4.12 15.53 -8.55
C LEU A 192 5.19 14.68 -9.23
N VAL A 193 6.08 15.29 -10.01
CA VAL A 193 7.08 14.59 -10.82
C VAL A 193 8.00 13.69 -9.99
N PRO A 194 8.65 14.15 -8.89
CA PRO A 194 9.55 13.30 -8.10
C PRO A 194 8.84 12.07 -7.53
N ILE A 195 7.58 12.22 -7.15
CA ILE A 195 6.77 11.15 -6.56
C ILE A 195 6.37 10.13 -7.65
N ALA A 196 5.86 10.60 -8.78
CA ALA A 196 5.47 9.75 -9.89
C ALA A 196 6.67 9.01 -10.50
N VAL A 197 7.85 9.65 -10.57
CA VAL A 197 9.10 9.01 -10.99
C VAL A 197 9.53 7.93 -10.00
N SER A 198 9.52 8.19 -8.69
CA SER A 198 9.85 7.19 -7.66
C SER A 198 8.95 5.95 -7.74
N LEU A 199 7.64 6.15 -7.94
CA LEU A 199 6.68 5.06 -8.11
C LEU A 199 6.90 4.25 -9.39
N ALA A 200 7.26 4.93 -10.49
CA ALA A 200 7.56 4.27 -11.76
C ALA A 200 8.87 3.45 -11.70
N VAL A 201 9.89 3.94 -11.01
CA VAL A 201 11.20 3.26 -10.85
C VAL A 201 11.12 1.99 -10.01
N ASN A 202 10.23 1.95 -9.03
CA ASN A 202 10.03 0.75 -8.21
C ASN A 202 9.23 -0.35 -8.93
N GLY A 203 8.89 -0.17 -10.21
CA GLY A 203 8.19 -1.16 -11.05
C GLY A 203 6.73 -1.39 -10.67
N GLN A 204 6.15 -0.55 -9.80
CA GLN A 204 4.88 -0.86 -9.14
C GLN A 204 3.64 -0.19 -9.71
N ASP A 205 3.73 0.74 -10.67
CA ASP A 205 2.50 1.41 -11.10
C ASP A 205 2.46 1.88 -12.56
N SER A 206 1.72 1.14 -13.38
CA SER A 206 1.31 1.56 -14.73
C SER A 206 0.59 2.92 -14.73
N ARG A 207 -0.04 3.32 -13.62
CA ARG A 207 -0.69 4.63 -13.47
C ARG A 207 0.30 5.75 -13.22
N ALA A 208 1.42 5.50 -12.55
CA ALA A 208 2.46 6.52 -12.38
C ALA A 208 3.00 6.96 -13.74
N ILE A 209 3.14 6.01 -14.68
CA ILE A 209 3.52 6.31 -16.07
C ILE A 209 2.43 7.13 -16.76
N ALA A 210 1.15 6.81 -16.57
CA ALA A 210 0.04 7.59 -17.14
C ALA A 210 -0.01 9.02 -16.59
N VAL A 211 0.29 9.22 -15.30
CA VAL A 211 0.41 10.55 -14.68
C VAL A 211 1.58 11.31 -15.31
N LEU A 212 2.75 10.68 -15.42
CA LEU A 212 3.92 11.29 -16.08
C LEU A 212 3.62 11.66 -17.54
N GLN A 213 2.87 10.84 -18.28
CA GLN A 213 2.46 11.12 -19.66
C GLN A 213 1.59 12.36 -19.74
N LYS A 214 0.67 12.50 -18.80
CA LYS A 214 -0.24 13.64 -18.74
C LYS A 214 0.49 14.92 -18.35
N LEU A 215 1.34 14.86 -17.33
CA LEU A 215 2.22 15.94 -16.90
C LEU A 215 3.16 16.40 -18.02
N HIS A 216 3.80 15.44 -18.71
CA HIS A 216 4.67 15.72 -19.83
C HIS A 216 3.91 16.42 -20.97
N ARG A 217 2.66 16.04 -21.25
CA ARG A 217 1.91 16.64 -22.35
C ARG A 217 1.39 18.05 -22.05
N LEU A 218 1.00 18.31 -20.81
CA LEU A 218 0.20 19.49 -20.48
C LEU A 218 0.99 20.58 -19.72
N ASN A 219 2.11 20.25 -19.06
CA ASN A 219 2.86 21.19 -18.22
C ASN A 219 4.36 21.26 -18.58
N LEU A 220 4.80 22.42 -19.06
CA LEU A 220 6.21 22.72 -19.44
C LEU A 220 7.19 22.70 -18.26
N ALA A 221 6.76 23.07 -17.05
CA ALA A 221 7.59 22.97 -15.85
C ALA A 221 7.77 21.51 -15.41
N ALA A 222 6.71 20.71 -15.54
CA ALA A 222 6.76 19.27 -15.27
C ALA A 222 7.64 18.55 -16.29
N GLN A 223 7.58 18.90 -17.59
CA GLN A 223 8.46 18.33 -18.63
C GLN A 223 9.94 18.41 -18.23
N ARG A 224 10.43 19.60 -17.85
CA ARG A 224 11.83 19.80 -17.44
C ARG A 224 12.20 18.95 -16.23
N LYS A 225 11.35 18.96 -15.18
CA LYS A 225 11.59 18.14 -13.99
C LYS A 225 11.60 16.63 -14.31
N ILE A 226 10.77 16.17 -15.24
CA ILE A 226 10.74 14.75 -15.66
C ILE A 226 12.07 14.40 -16.30
N VAL A 227 12.57 15.25 -17.22
CA VAL A 227 13.88 15.04 -17.87
C VAL A 227 14.99 15.00 -16.83
N ASP A 228 15.06 15.98 -15.93
CA ASP A 228 16.10 16.06 -14.89
C ASP A 228 16.08 14.83 -13.96
N ALA A 229 14.88 14.38 -13.57
CA ALA A 229 14.73 13.21 -12.73
C ALA A 229 15.18 11.94 -13.44
N VAL A 230 14.80 11.75 -14.70
CA VAL A 230 15.20 10.59 -15.51
C VAL A 230 16.71 10.59 -15.76
N VAL A 231 17.31 11.74 -16.08
CA VAL A 231 18.77 11.88 -16.21
C VAL A 231 19.46 11.48 -14.91
N THR A 232 18.95 11.93 -13.76
CA THR A 232 19.50 11.58 -12.44
C THR A 232 19.46 10.06 -12.22
N LEU A 233 18.37 9.40 -12.59
CA LEU A 233 18.21 7.95 -12.44
C LEU A 233 19.13 7.15 -13.36
N LEU A 234 19.40 7.62 -14.58
CA LEU A 234 20.34 6.97 -15.50
C LEU A 234 21.79 7.03 -14.99
N HIS A 235 22.13 8.03 -14.16
CA HIS A 235 23.43 8.09 -13.48
C HIS A 235 23.46 7.29 -12.17
N SER A 236 22.39 6.57 -11.81
CA SER A 236 22.38 5.69 -10.64
C SER A 236 23.39 4.55 -10.82
N THR A 237 23.98 4.10 -9.71
CA THR A 237 24.82 2.89 -9.70
C THR A 237 23.99 1.59 -9.75
N ASN A 238 22.66 1.67 -9.65
CA ASN A 238 21.77 0.53 -9.67
C ASN A 238 21.21 0.29 -11.09
N VAL A 239 21.57 -0.86 -11.67
CA VAL A 239 21.15 -1.27 -13.02
C VAL A 239 19.64 -1.39 -13.17
N ASP A 240 18.92 -1.84 -12.15
CA ASP A 240 17.45 -1.93 -12.21
C ASP A 240 16.81 -0.54 -12.25
N VAL A 241 17.37 0.42 -11.51
CA VAL A 241 16.92 1.82 -11.56
C VAL A 241 17.15 2.43 -12.94
N GLN A 242 18.34 2.21 -13.52
CA GLN A 242 18.66 2.67 -14.87
C GLN A 242 17.74 2.02 -15.94
N ARG A 243 17.40 0.73 -15.79
CA ARG A 243 16.45 0.03 -16.70
C ARG A 243 15.06 0.66 -16.64
N HIS A 244 14.54 0.94 -15.45
CA HIS A 244 13.24 1.59 -15.32
C HIS A 244 13.26 3.01 -15.86
N ALA A 245 14.37 3.74 -15.70
CA ALA A 245 14.53 5.07 -16.29
C ALA A 245 14.46 5.02 -17.84
N LEU A 246 15.10 4.02 -18.48
CA LEU A 246 14.98 3.81 -19.93
C LEU A 246 13.54 3.50 -20.38
N GLU A 247 12.81 2.67 -19.63
CA GLU A 247 11.40 2.38 -19.91
C GLU A 247 10.50 3.61 -19.76
N ILE A 248 10.80 4.49 -18.81
CA ILE A 248 10.13 5.78 -18.64
C ILE A 248 10.33 6.66 -19.88
N VAL A 249 11.58 6.82 -20.36
CA VAL A 249 11.88 7.58 -21.59
C VAL A 249 11.08 7.05 -22.77
N LYS A 250 11.12 5.74 -22.99
CA LYS A 250 10.48 5.06 -24.12
C LYS A 250 8.94 5.21 -24.13
N LYS A 251 8.30 5.22 -22.96
CA LYS A 251 6.84 5.33 -22.85
C LYS A 251 6.32 6.77 -22.90
N LEU A 252 7.17 7.74 -22.58
CA LEU A 252 6.80 9.14 -22.50
C LEU A 252 7.09 9.91 -23.79
N ASP A 253 7.83 9.32 -24.75
CA ASP A 253 8.23 9.96 -26.01
C ASP A 253 8.90 11.33 -25.78
N ILE A 254 9.74 11.40 -24.74
CA ILE A 254 10.38 12.63 -24.27
C ILE A 254 11.51 12.98 -25.24
N GLU A 255 11.60 14.25 -25.65
CA GLU A 255 12.83 14.83 -26.18
C GLU A 255 13.93 14.76 -25.12
N PHE A 256 14.73 13.71 -25.19
CA PHE A 256 15.66 13.32 -24.14
C PHE A 256 17.09 13.76 -24.48
N PRO A 257 17.88 14.28 -23.51
CA PRO A 257 19.28 14.60 -23.76
C PRO A 257 20.08 13.33 -24.05
N LEU A 258 20.27 13.07 -25.34
CA LEU A 258 21.04 11.94 -25.86
C LEU A 258 22.44 11.78 -25.23
N PRO A 259 23.16 12.85 -24.81
CA PRO A 259 24.44 12.69 -24.13
C PRO A 259 24.39 11.81 -22.87
N ALA A 260 23.29 11.81 -22.12
CA ALA A 260 23.16 10.97 -20.92
C ALA A 260 23.07 9.46 -21.25
N LEU A 261 22.60 9.10 -22.45
CA LEU A 261 22.57 7.71 -22.92
C LEU A 261 23.92 7.22 -23.45
N ILE A 262 24.79 8.14 -23.89
CA ILE A 262 26.13 7.80 -24.37
C ILE A 262 26.90 7.10 -23.26
N GLU A 263 26.79 7.57 -22.01
CA GLU A 263 27.53 6.98 -20.89
C GLU A 263 27.16 5.51 -20.61
N LEU A 264 25.90 5.14 -20.90
CA LEU A 264 25.41 3.78 -20.74
C LEU A 264 25.90 2.81 -21.82
N LEU A 265 26.57 3.28 -22.88
CA LEU A 265 27.09 2.40 -23.94
C LEU A 265 28.16 1.41 -23.44
N ASP A 266 28.84 1.69 -22.33
CA ASP A 266 29.81 0.78 -21.74
C ASP A 266 29.18 -0.18 -20.71
N SER A 267 27.89 -0.01 -20.38
CA SER A 267 27.20 -0.91 -19.45
C SER A 267 27.05 -2.30 -20.08
N PRO A 268 27.51 -3.36 -19.41
CA PRO A 268 27.35 -4.72 -19.90
C PRO A 268 25.88 -5.15 -19.95
N GLU A 269 25.03 -4.63 -19.07
CA GLU A 269 23.60 -4.99 -19.01
C GLU A 269 22.72 -4.09 -19.89
N LEU A 270 22.96 -2.78 -19.90
CA LEU A 270 22.07 -1.79 -20.54
C LEU A 270 22.62 -1.25 -21.85
N GLY A 271 23.85 -1.59 -22.17
CA GLY A 271 24.49 -1.05 -23.34
C GLY A 271 23.66 -1.30 -24.61
N ASP A 272 23.18 -2.52 -24.84
CA ASP A 272 22.52 -2.86 -26.12
C ASP A 272 21.17 -2.13 -26.24
N GLU A 273 20.55 -1.83 -25.10
CA GLU A 273 19.34 -1.03 -25.04
C GLU A 273 19.62 0.45 -25.33
N ALA A 274 20.66 1.02 -24.69
CA ALA A 274 21.10 2.39 -24.95
C ALA A 274 21.51 2.61 -26.42
N TYR A 275 22.24 1.67 -27.01
CA TYR A 275 22.60 1.70 -28.43
C TYR A 275 21.37 1.65 -29.34
N ARG A 276 20.44 0.72 -29.10
CA ARG A 276 19.19 0.62 -29.88
C ARG A 276 18.33 1.87 -29.76
N PHE A 277 18.36 2.53 -28.62
CA PHE A 277 17.69 3.81 -28.43
C PHE A 277 18.34 4.91 -29.27
N LEU A 278 19.65 5.13 -29.12
CA LEU A 278 20.41 6.15 -29.86
C LEU A 278 20.28 6.00 -31.38
N LYS A 279 20.35 4.76 -31.88
CA LYS A 279 20.18 4.44 -33.31
C LYS A 279 18.78 4.77 -33.81
N ARG A 280 17.75 4.50 -33.02
CA ARG A 280 16.35 4.78 -33.38
C ARG A 280 16.10 6.29 -33.48
N GLU A 281 16.61 7.02 -32.49
CA GLU A 281 16.33 8.45 -32.35
C GLU A 281 17.09 9.29 -33.37
N THR A 282 18.38 8.99 -33.57
CA THR A 282 19.23 9.77 -34.48
C THR A 282 19.22 9.27 -35.92
N ARG A 283 18.74 8.03 -36.14
CA ARG A 283 18.90 7.27 -37.40
C ARG A 283 20.37 7.11 -37.85
N LYS A 284 21.33 7.29 -36.95
CA LYS A 284 22.77 7.12 -37.18
C LYS A 284 23.24 5.81 -36.54
N ASP A 285 24.36 5.27 -37.03
CA ASP A 285 24.96 4.06 -36.48
C ASP A 285 26.47 4.25 -36.28
N PHE A 286 26.86 4.41 -35.02
CA PHE A 286 28.25 4.50 -34.60
C PHE A 286 28.65 3.32 -33.69
N GLY A 287 27.80 2.28 -33.62
CA GLY A 287 27.98 1.19 -32.67
C GLY A 287 28.13 1.69 -31.23
N ARG A 288 29.22 1.28 -30.58
CA ARG A 288 29.58 1.61 -29.20
C ARG A 288 30.56 2.78 -29.05
N ASP A 289 30.93 3.43 -30.15
CA ASP A 289 31.91 4.51 -30.12
C ASP A 289 31.30 5.78 -29.48
N LYS A 290 31.60 5.98 -28.19
CA LYS A 290 31.13 7.14 -27.43
C LYS A 290 31.57 8.47 -28.05
N ASP A 291 32.77 8.55 -28.60
CA ASP A 291 33.32 9.81 -29.12
C ASP A 291 32.67 10.17 -30.46
N ALA A 292 32.41 9.18 -31.31
CA ALA A 292 31.61 9.37 -32.52
C ALA A 292 30.18 9.85 -32.19
N TRP A 293 29.54 9.27 -31.17
CA TRP A 293 28.23 9.72 -30.69
C TRP A 293 28.26 11.15 -30.14
N ARG A 294 29.25 11.50 -29.28
CA ARG A 294 29.40 12.85 -28.72
C ARG A 294 29.59 13.89 -29.81
N LYS A 295 30.41 13.60 -30.83
CA LYS A 295 30.64 14.50 -31.97
C LYS A 295 29.39 14.67 -32.85
N ALA A 296 28.56 13.64 -32.96
CA ALA A 296 27.36 13.65 -33.79
C ALA A 296 26.13 14.29 -33.14
N ILE A 297 26.12 14.42 -31.81
CA ILE A 297 25.01 14.91 -30.98
C ILE A 297 25.34 16.26 -30.31
N GLY A 298 26.58 16.48 -29.90
CA GLY A 298 27.04 17.69 -29.19
C GLY A 298 27.47 18.84 -30.10
N GLY A 299 27.05 18.82 -31.37
CA GLY A 299 27.32 19.86 -32.37
C GLY A 299 26.06 20.60 -32.78
#